data_AF-A0A096FDK0-F1
#
_entry.id   AF-A0A096FDK0-F1
#
_cell.length_a   1.000
_cell.length_b   1.000
_cell.length_c   1.000
_cell.angle_alpha   90.00
_cell.angle_beta   90.00
_cell.angle_gamma   90.00
#
_symmetry.space_group_name_H-M   'P 1'
#
loop_
_entity.id
_entity.type
_entity.pdbx_description
1 polymer ?
#
loop_
_entity_poly.entity_id
_entity_poly.type
_entity_poly.pdbx_seq_one_letter_code
_entity_poly.pdbx_strand_id
1 'polypeptide(L)'
;MLLKGGEAVSSGYGAVKLEDGWVRIWVAGSVRTTEISTNQQITLGEILPGQSVAVRRFQMETGDFPTSYIPTAGTAVTRAADLLYIDYTLPTVGAIVASVAGLASANTANAYLWSAANPADTNADHAYTYFSGSNNRTNWWVNKGGVGQSGGNIAGRPLSIGMSFDATGKAAALAAGSLIAKDTTRPRDFPANLSRLSLGRSISNNGFLGGCISRLAVYSGRITDAQLQRLTA
;
A
#
# COMPACT_ATOMS: atom_id res chain seq x y z
N MET A 1 39.34 20.46 -7.71
CA MET A 1 37.87 20.31 -7.63
C MET A 1 37.29 21.68 -7.33
N LEU A 2 36.61 22.31 -8.29
CA LEU A 2 35.97 23.61 -8.11
C LEU A 2 34.50 23.36 -7.80
N LEU A 3 34.08 23.58 -6.56
CA LEU A 3 32.66 23.61 -6.20
C LEU A 3 32.10 24.95 -6.67
N LYS A 4 31.37 24.95 -7.79
CA LYS A 4 30.58 26.10 -8.23
C LYS A 4 29.12 25.87 -7.87
N GLY A 5 28.67 26.54 -6.82
CA GLY A 5 27.28 26.61 -6.40
C GLY A 5 27.22 27.38 -5.10
N GLY A 6 26.61 28.57 -5.12
CA GLY A 6 26.39 29.34 -3.91
C GLY A 6 25.65 28.48 -2.87
N GLU A 7 26.04 28.62 -1.61
CA GLU A 7 25.36 28.10 -0.41
C GLU A 7 25.72 26.69 0.11
N ALA A 8 26.50 25.89 -0.62
CA ALA A 8 27.15 24.71 -0.03
C ALA A 8 28.51 25.11 0.57
N VAL A 9 28.65 25.04 1.89
CA VAL A 9 29.96 25.22 2.55
C VAL A 9 30.62 23.85 2.62
N SER A 10 31.69 23.66 1.84
CA SER A 10 32.58 22.51 2.00
C SER A 10 33.22 22.57 3.39
N SER A 11 32.90 21.61 4.24
CA SER A 11 33.53 21.44 5.57
C SER A 11 34.83 20.64 5.50
N GLY A 12 35.08 19.94 4.39
CA GLY A 12 36.35 19.27 4.14
C GLY A 12 36.38 18.56 2.78
N TYR A 13 37.58 18.29 2.28
CA TYR A 13 37.78 17.43 1.11
C TYR A 13 39.12 16.71 1.22
N GLY A 14 39.27 15.60 0.51
CA GLY A 14 40.53 14.87 0.50
C GLY A 14 40.59 13.74 -0.51
N ALA A 15 41.80 13.21 -0.68
CA ALA A 15 42.07 12.04 -1.49
C ALA A 15 42.95 11.06 -0.70
N VAL A 16 42.61 9.78 -0.73
CA VAL A 16 43.36 8.71 -0.05
C VAL A 16 43.58 7.56 -1.01
N LYS A 17 44.83 7.12 -1.16
CA LYS A 17 45.17 5.92 -1.92
C LYS A 17 44.72 4.69 -1.13
N LEU A 18 44.00 3.79 -1.78
CA LEU A 18 43.57 2.51 -1.22
C LEU A 18 44.58 1.42 -1.58
N GLU A 19 44.57 0.34 -0.81
CA GLU A 19 45.45 -0.83 -1.01
C GLU A 19 45.22 -1.50 -2.37
N ASP A 20 44.01 -1.42 -2.92
CA ASP A 20 43.65 -1.99 -4.22
C ASP A 20 44.04 -1.11 -5.42
N GLY A 21 44.84 -0.06 -5.18
CA GLY A 21 45.36 0.83 -6.21
C GLY A 21 44.40 1.96 -6.62
N TRP A 22 43.17 1.97 -6.11
CA TRP A 22 42.22 3.06 -6.38
C TRP A 22 42.46 4.24 -5.45
N VAL A 23 42.06 5.43 -5.89
CA VAL A 23 42.06 6.64 -5.05
C VAL A 23 40.63 6.92 -4.63
N ARG A 24 40.37 6.99 -3.32
CA ARG A 24 39.11 7.51 -2.78
C ARG A 24 39.20 9.02 -2.75
N ILE A 25 38.26 9.70 -3.40
CA ILE A 25 38.07 11.15 -3.31
C ILE A 25 36.82 11.38 -2.47
N TRP A 26 36.87 12.31 -1.52
CA TRP A 26 35.73 12.64 -0.67
C TRP A 26 35.59 14.16 -0.50
N VAL A 27 34.35 14.59 -0.32
CA VAL A 27 33.96 15.95 0.05
C VAL A 27 32.89 15.84 1.13
N ALA A 28 33.05 16.63 2.18
CA ALA A 28 32.06 16.83 3.22
C ALA A 28 31.55 18.27 3.14
N GLY A 29 30.26 18.45 3.37
CA GLY A 29 29.64 19.76 3.38
C GLY A 29 28.27 19.71 4.04
N SER A 30 27.84 20.86 4.56
CA SER A 30 26.50 21.00 5.14
C SER A 30 25.59 21.73 4.16
N VAL A 31 24.36 21.23 4.01
CA VAL A 31 23.30 21.95 3.29
C VAL A 31 22.59 22.84 4.31
N ARG A 32 22.45 24.13 4.02
CA ARG A 32 21.92 25.12 4.97
C ARG A 32 20.39 25.18 5.01
N THR A 33 19.70 24.57 4.05
CA THR A 33 18.23 24.54 3.96
C THR A 33 17.73 23.20 3.42
N THR A 34 16.44 22.90 3.61
CA THR A 34 15.79 21.64 3.23
C THR A 34 15.49 21.49 1.73
N GLU A 35 15.81 22.49 0.89
CA GLU A 35 15.38 22.55 -0.51
C GLU A 35 16.51 22.91 -1.48
N ILE A 36 17.64 22.19 -1.44
CA ILE A 36 18.71 22.41 -2.43
C ILE A 36 19.14 21.11 -3.09
N SER A 37 19.00 21.07 -4.42
CA SER A 37 19.72 20.13 -5.29
C SER A 37 21.19 20.57 -5.35
N THR A 38 22.09 19.90 -4.62
CA THR A 38 23.52 20.14 -4.79
C THR A 38 24.02 19.43 -6.05
N ASN A 39 24.51 20.18 -7.02
CA ASN A 39 25.11 19.60 -8.24
C ASN A 39 26.57 19.24 -7.93
N GLN A 40 26.82 17.97 -7.59
CA GLN A 40 28.16 17.45 -7.37
C GLN A 40 28.72 16.93 -8.70
N GLN A 41 29.84 17.51 -9.15
CA GLN A 41 30.44 17.17 -10.43
C GLN A 41 31.90 16.74 -10.27
N ILE A 42 32.31 15.75 -11.06
CA ILE A 42 33.71 15.41 -11.29
C ILE A 42 34.07 15.95 -12.67
N THR A 43 34.93 16.97 -12.71
CA THR A 43 35.46 17.52 -13.96
C THR A 43 36.86 16.97 -14.19
N LEU A 44 37.06 16.36 -15.35
CA LEU A 44 38.38 15.94 -15.81
C LEU A 44 39.04 17.10 -16.57
N GLY A 45 40.35 17.27 -16.39
CA GLY A 45 41.15 18.18 -17.20
C GLY A 45 41.49 17.59 -18.56
N GLU A 46 42.63 17.97 -19.12
CA GLU A 46 43.16 17.35 -20.35
C GLU A 46 43.47 15.87 -20.12
N ILE A 47 42.99 15.01 -21.01
CA ILE A 47 43.29 13.57 -21.05
C ILE A 47 44.21 13.35 -22.24
N LEU A 48 45.45 12.92 -22.00
CA LEU A 48 46.41 12.64 -23.05
C LEU A 48 46.13 11.29 -23.73
N PRO A 49 46.62 11.05 -24.96
CA PRO A 49 46.49 9.76 -25.63
C PRO A 49 46.98 8.60 -24.75
N GLY A 50 46.14 7.57 -24.58
CA GLY A 50 46.43 6.40 -23.75
C GLY A 50 46.04 6.52 -22.27
N GLN A 51 45.50 7.66 -21.83
CA GLN A 51 44.98 7.82 -20.47
C GLN A 51 43.47 7.55 -20.40
N SER A 52 43.02 6.99 -19.29
CA SER A 52 41.60 6.76 -19.00
C SER A 52 41.30 7.03 -17.53
N VAL A 53 40.11 7.54 -17.24
CA VAL A 53 39.60 7.66 -15.87
C VAL A 53 38.48 6.67 -15.68
N ALA A 54 38.60 5.84 -14.65
CA ALA A 54 37.57 4.92 -14.21
C ALA A 54 37.02 5.39 -12.86
N VAL A 55 35.71 5.34 -12.68
CA VAL A 55 35.02 5.74 -11.44
C VAL A 55 34.21 4.55 -10.93
N ARG A 56 34.29 4.27 -9.63
CA ARG A 56 33.49 3.23 -8.97
C ARG A 56 33.15 3.63 -7.53
N ARG A 57 32.20 2.91 -6.92
CA ARG A 57 31.86 3.05 -5.49
C ARG A 57 31.42 4.47 -5.10
N PHE A 58 30.54 5.08 -5.90
CA PHE A 58 29.94 6.38 -5.58
C PHE A 58 28.99 6.24 -4.38
N GLN A 59 29.17 7.09 -3.36
CA GLN A 59 28.37 7.08 -2.12
C GLN A 59 28.09 8.52 -1.69
N MET A 60 26.85 8.78 -1.29
CA MET A 60 26.41 10.02 -0.64
C MET A 60 25.69 9.62 0.64
N GLU A 61 26.13 10.17 1.76
CA GLU A 61 25.64 9.81 3.09
C GLU A 61 25.62 11.03 4.00
N THR A 62 24.79 10.96 5.04
CA THR A 62 24.75 11.97 6.10
C THR A 62 25.75 11.59 7.19
N GLY A 63 26.72 12.45 7.47
CA GLY A 63 27.70 12.24 8.53
C GLY A 63 28.84 13.26 8.48
N ASP A 64 29.63 13.32 9.55
CA ASP A 64 30.75 14.27 9.68
C ASP A 64 32.04 13.79 9.00
N PHE A 65 32.10 12.51 8.62
CA PHE A 65 33.25 11.90 7.97
C PHE A 65 32.81 10.80 6.98
N PRO A 66 33.56 10.59 5.89
CA PRO A 66 33.26 9.53 4.94
C PRO A 66 33.42 8.16 5.60
N THR A 67 32.39 7.33 5.52
CA THR A 67 32.46 5.94 5.95
C THR A 67 33.10 5.08 4.86
N SER A 68 33.43 3.83 5.21
CA SER A 68 33.87 2.86 4.21
C SER A 68 32.72 2.52 3.26
N TYR A 69 33.04 2.33 1.98
CA TYR A 69 32.06 1.89 0.99
C TYR A 69 31.34 0.63 1.46
N ILE A 70 30.02 0.71 1.59
CA ILE A 70 29.17 -0.45 1.85
C ILE A 70 28.82 -1.05 0.49
N PRO A 71 29.33 -2.24 0.14
CA PRO A 71 28.91 -2.90 -1.08
C PRO A 71 27.41 -3.19 -0.96
N THR A 72 26.61 -2.56 -1.81
CA THR A 72 25.25 -3.03 -2.08
C THR A 72 25.35 -4.25 -2.99
N ALA A 73 26.01 -5.30 -2.49
CA ALA A 73 26.04 -6.60 -3.14
C ALA A 73 24.70 -7.29 -2.87
N GLY A 74 23.72 -7.00 -3.72
CA GLY A 74 22.42 -7.62 -3.68
C GLY A 74 21.42 -6.74 -4.39
N THR A 75 20.80 -7.28 -5.45
CA THR A 75 19.49 -6.80 -5.92
C THR A 75 18.63 -6.45 -4.72
N ALA A 76 17.93 -5.31 -4.75
CA ALA A 76 16.95 -4.99 -3.72
C ALA A 76 16.13 -6.27 -3.46
N VAL A 77 16.30 -6.86 -2.27
CA VAL A 77 15.57 -8.07 -1.90
C VAL A 77 14.15 -7.60 -1.68
N THR A 78 13.38 -7.53 -2.75
CA THR A 78 11.95 -7.32 -2.68
C THR A 78 11.37 -8.56 -2.03
N ARG A 79 11.16 -8.49 -0.72
CA ARG A 79 10.42 -9.51 0.02
C ARG A 79 9.09 -9.70 -0.72
N ALA A 80 8.76 -10.94 -1.07
CA ALA A 80 7.47 -11.25 -1.68
C ALA A 80 6.35 -10.76 -0.74
N ALA A 81 5.25 -10.26 -1.32
CA ALA A 81 4.11 -9.82 -0.53
C ALA A 81 3.54 -11.00 0.26
N ASP A 82 3.20 -10.78 1.54
CA ASP A 82 2.50 -11.77 2.35
C ASP A 82 1.04 -11.83 1.87
N LEU A 83 0.66 -12.92 1.21
CA LEU A 83 -0.68 -13.10 0.66
C LEU A 83 -1.52 -13.95 1.60
N LEU A 84 -2.46 -13.32 2.30
CA LEU A 84 -3.42 -14.02 3.16
C LEU A 84 -4.76 -14.19 2.46
N TYR A 85 -5.23 -15.43 2.39
CA TYR A 85 -6.59 -15.77 1.96
C TYR A 85 -7.10 -17.01 2.68
N ILE A 86 -8.41 -17.17 2.68
CA ILE A 86 -9.11 -18.34 3.20
C ILE A 86 -9.92 -18.92 2.05
N ASP A 87 -9.78 -20.22 1.79
CA ASP A 87 -10.66 -20.96 0.89
C ASP A 87 -11.99 -21.22 1.63
N TYR A 88 -12.82 -20.18 1.62
CA TYR A 88 -14.13 -20.15 2.28
C TYR A 88 -15.14 -19.62 1.27
N THR A 89 -16.20 -20.39 1.06
CA THR A 89 -17.33 -19.94 0.24
C THR A 89 -18.21 -19.03 1.06
N LEU A 90 -18.21 -17.73 0.72
CA LEU A 90 -19.14 -16.79 1.33
C LEU A 90 -20.58 -17.25 1.02
N PRO A 91 -21.47 -17.24 2.02
CA PRO A 91 -22.87 -17.58 1.81
C PRO A 91 -23.55 -16.52 0.91
N THR A 92 -24.74 -16.83 0.39
CA THR A 92 -25.60 -15.85 -0.30
C THR A 92 -26.44 -15.01 0.66
N VAL A 93 -26.50 -15.41 1.93
CA VAL A 93 -27.17 -14.74 3.05
C VAL A 93 -26.22 -14.75 4.23
N GLY A 94 -25.83 -13.58 4.73
CA GLY A 94 -24.76 -13.52 5.71
C GLY A 94 -24.38 -12.12 6.16
N ALA A 95 -23.26 -12.05 6.86
CA ALA A 95 -22.61 -10.80 7.16
C ALA A 95 -21.09 -10.98 7.26
N ILE A 96 -20.35 -9.93 6.97
CA ILE A 96 -18.91 -9.83 7.19
C ILE A 96 -18.61 -8.56 7.96
N VAL A 97 -17.84 -8.68 9.05
CA VAL A 97 -17.43 -7.55 9.88
C VAL A 97 -15.91 -7.58 9.99
N ALA A 98 -15.28 -6.44 9.68
CA ALA A 98 -13.84 -6.28 9.74
C ALA A 98 -13.48 -5.05 10.57
N SER A 99 -12.50 -5.21 11.45
CA SER A 99 -11.89 -4.11 12.21
C SER A 99 -10.40 -4.06 11.91
N VAL A 100 -9.87 -2.85 11.91
CA VAL A 100 -8.49 -2.54 11.51
C VAL A 100 -7.82 -1.65 12.53
N ALA A 101 -6.54 -1.89 12.75
CA ALA A 101 -5.68 -1.15 13.67
C ALA A 101 -4.41 -0.70 12.95
N GLY A 102 -3.82 0.41 13.39
CA GLY A 102 -2.54 0.89 12.87
C GLY A 102 -2.57 1.29 11.39
N LEU A 103 -3.70 1.76 10.89
CA LEU A 103 -3.78 2.29 9.52
C LEU A 103 -2.92 3.54 9.37
N ALA A 104 -2.05 3.53 8.36
CA ALA A 104 -1.41 4.75 7.90
C ALA A 104 -2.47 5.80 7.52
N SER A 105 -2.25 7.04 7.97
CA SER A 105 -3.16 8.17 7.76
C SER A 105 -3.37 8.50 6.27
N ALA A 106 -2.41 8.15 5.42
CA ALA A 106 -2.49 8.28 3.97
C ALA A 106 -2.24 6.93 3.29
N ASN A 107 -3.16 6.50 2.43
CA ASN A 107 -2.85 5.48 1.43
C ASN A 107 -2.80 6.16 0.07
N THR A 108 -1.71 5.98 -0.66
CA THR A 108 -1.59 6.45 -2.05
C THR A 108 -2.33 5.55 -3.04
N ALA A 109 -2.83 4.40 -2.59
CA ALA A 109 -3.63 3.45 -3.34
C ALA A 109 -4.84 2.97 -2.54
N ASN A 110 -5.80 2.31 -3.20
CA ASN A 110 -6.92 1.67 -2.50
C ASN A 110 -6.37 0.63 -1.52
N ALA A 111 -6.87 0.58 -0.28
CA ALA A 111 -6.51 -0.46 0.68
C ALA A 111 -7.70 -1.33 1.00
N TYR A 112 -7.66 -2.58 0.54
CA TYR A 112 -8.72 -3.54 0.75
C TYR A 112 -8.65 -4.10 2.16
N LEU A 113 -9.75 -4.03 2.90
CA LEU A 113 -9.88 -4.75 4.17
C LEU A 113 -10.06 -6.24 3.85
N TRP A 114 -10.96 -6.51 2.92
CA TRP A 114 -11.23 -7.84 2.40
C TRP A 114 -11.76 -7.76 0.97
N SER A 115 -11.57 -8.84 0.22
CA SER A 115 -12.19 -9.06 -1.07
C SER A 115 -12.50 -10.53 -1.25
N ALA A 116 -13.58 -10.86 -1.93
CA ALA A 116 -14.01 -12.22 -2.18
C ALA A 116 -14.38 -12.40 -3.65
N ALA A 117 -13.94 -13.52 -4.23
CA ALA A 117 -14.23 -13.89 -5.61
C ALA A 117 -14.14 -15.41 -5.78
N ASN A 118 -14.63 -15.91 -6.91
CA ASN A 118 -14.21 -17.20 -7.42
C ASN A 118 -12.80 -17.04 -8.04
N PRO A 119 -11.77 -17.79 -7.61
CA PRO A 119 -10.44 -17.68 -8.22
C PRO A 119 -10.41 -18.10 -9.70
N ALA A 120 -11.41 -18.82 -10.19
CA ALA A 120 -11.56 -19.15 -11.61
C ALA A 120 -12.16 -18.01 -12.45
N ASP A 121 -12.84 -17.05 -11.82
CA ASP A 121 -13.39 -15.85 -12.47
C ASP A 121 -13.41 -14.68 -11.48
N THR A 122 -12.35 -13.87 -11.53
CA THR A 122 -12.19 -12.71 -10.64
C THR A 122 -12.94 -11.47 -11.14
N ASN A 123 -13.47 -11.48 -12.36
CA ASN A 123 -13.98 -10.26 -12.99
C ASN A 123 -15.51 -10.18 -12.95
N ALA A 124 -16.21 -11.30 -13.05
CA ALA A 124 -17.68 -11.29 -13.07
C ALA A 124 -18.30 -11.21 -11.67
N ASP A 125 -17.87 -12.10 -10.77
CA ASP A 125 -18.45 -12.28 -9.44
C ASP A 125 -17.43 -11.92 -8.37
N HIS A 126 -17.66 -10.80 -7.68
CA HIS A 126 -16.83 -10.40 -6.55
C HIS A 126 -17.57 -9.49 -5.57
N ALA A 127 -17.13 -9.53 -4.32
CA ALA A 127 -17.55 -8.61 -3.27
C ALA A 127 -16.32 -8.09 -2.53
N TYR A 128 -16.30 -6.82 -2.12
CA TYR A 128 -15.15 -6.28 -1.40
C TYR A 128 -15.50 -5.05 -0.56
N THR A 129 -14.61 -4.72 0.38
CA THR A 129 -14.60 -3.43 1.06
C THR A 129 -13.17 -2.87 1.11
N TYR A 130 -13.01 -1.61 0.75
CA TYR A 130 -11.70 -0.95 0.73
C TYR A 130 -11.77 0.53 1.12
N PHE A 131 -10.67 1.05 1.64
CA PHE A 131 -10.45 2.49 1.82
C PHE A 131 -9.86 3.09 0.54
N SER A 132 -10.47 4.15 0.01
CA SER A 132 -9.96 4.82 -1.19
C SER A 132 -8.60 5.46 -0.94
N GLY A 133 -7.71 5.37 -1.93
CA GLY A 133 -6.41 6.05 -1.90
C GLY A 133 -6.48 7.52 -2.32
N SER A 134 -7.52 7.94 -3.03
CA SER A 134 -7.65 9.32 -3.53
C SER A 134 -8.42 10.24 -2.58
N ASN A 135 -9.39 9.68 -1.86
CA ASN A 135 -10.33 10.44 -1.04
C ASN A 135 -10.48 9.75 0.31
N ASN A 136 -10.74 10.51 1.38
CA ASN A 136 -11.04 9.95 2.70
C ASN A 136 -12.42 9.27 2.69
N ARG A 137 -12.52 8.10 2.04
CA ARG A 137 -13.76 7.35 1.82
C ARG A 137 -13.55 5.86 1.96
N THR A 138 -14.62 5.19 2.38
CA THR A 138 -14.72 3.74 2.37
C THR A 138 -15.71 3.29 1.32
N ASN A 139 -15.35 2.25 0.58
CA ASN A 139 -16.09 1.75 -0.56
C ASN A 139 -16.47 0.30 -0.29
N TRP A 140 -17.67 -0.06 -0.70
CA TRP A 140 -18.12 -1.44 -0.70
C TRP A 140 -18.87 -1.71 -1.99
N TRP A 141 -18.65 -2.87 -2.58
CA TRP A 141 -19.26 -3.26 -3.83
C TRP A 141 -19.52 -4.75 -3.86
N VAL A 142 -20.59 -5.13 -4.54
CA VAL A 142 -20.96 -6.49 -4.87
C VAL A 142 -21.32 -6.52 -6.35
N ASN A 143 -20.61 -7.35 -7.12
CA ASN A 143 -20.86 -7.58 -8.53
C ASN A 143 -21.27 -9.04 -8.74
N LYS A 144 -22.24 -9.25 -9.63
CA LYS A 144 -22.63 -10.58 -10.12
C LYS A 144 -22.75 -10.54 -11.64
N GLY A 145 -22.11 -11.47 -12.33
CA GLY A 145 -22.09 -11.52 -13.80
C GLY A 145 -21.50 -10.27 -14.45
N GLY A 146 -20.59 -9.57 -13.77
CA GLY A 146 -20.00 -8.30 -14.22
C GLY A 146 -20.90 -7.07 -14.01
N VAL A 147 -22.09 -7.24 -13.42
CA VAL A 147 -23.04 -6.16 -13.15
C VAL A 147 -23.05 -5.83 -11.66
N GLY A 148 -22.92 -4.54 -11.33
CA GLY A 148 -23.01 -4.06 -9.95
C GLY A 148 -24.40 -4.31 -9.35
N GLN A 149 -24.45 -5.12 -8.30
CA GLN A 149 -25.67 -5.51 -7.60
C GLN A 149 -25.96 -4.57 -6.44
N SER A 150 -24.93 -4.21 -5.67
CA SER A 150 -25.05 -3.27 -4.58
C SER A 150 -23.70 -2.63 -4.30
N GLY A 151 -23.71 -1.42 -3.74
CA GLY A 151 -22.48 -0.72 -3.41
C GLY A 151 -22.67 0.75 -3.16
N GLY A 152 -21.59 1.38 -2.71
CA GLY A 152 -21.56 2.82 -2.47
C GLY A 152 -20.26 3.27 -1.82
N ASN A 153 -20.11 4.60 -1.76
CA ASN A 153 -18.99 5.26 -1.10
C ASN A 153 -19.50 5.96 0.17
N ILE A 154 -18.70 5.90 1.22
CA ILE A 154 -18.99 6.50 2.52
C ILE A 154 -17.90 7.48 2.86
N ALA A 155 -18.26 8.62 3.42
CA ALA A 155 -17.30 9.59 3.92
C ALA A 155 -16.56 9.04 5.15
N GLY A 156 -15.24 9.18 5.16
CA GLY A 156 -14.36 8.71 6.23
C GLY A 156 -13.87 7.27 6.05
N ARG A 157 -13.00 6.89 6.99
CA ARG A 157 -12.32 5.59 7.06
C ARG A 157 -12.56 4.98 8.44
N PRO A 158 -13.78 4.50 8.73
CA PRO A 158 -14.06 3.85 9.99
C PRO A 158 -13.11 2.66 10.21
N LEU A 159 -12.59 2.54 11.43
CA LEU A 159 -11.71 1.45 11.82
C LEU A 159 -12.47 0.12 12.04
N SER A 160 -13.80 0.15 12.02
CA SER A 160 -14.66 -1.02 12.16
C SER A 160 -15.82 -0.87 11.19
N ILE A 161 -15.98 -1.81 10.28
CA ILE A 161 -17.04 -1.77 9.27
C ILE A 161 -17.62 -3.16 9.06
N GLY A 162 -18.93 -3.20 8.82
CA GLY A 162 -19.63 -4.44 8.59
C GLY A 162 -20.64 -4.32 7.47
N MET A 163 -20.79 -5.41 6.71
CA MET A 163 -21.79 -5.59 5.68
C MET A 163 -22.69 -6.77 6.04
N SER A 164 -24.00 -6.57 6.04
CA SER A 164 -25.01 -7.63 6.13
C SER A 164 -25.75 -7.72 4.80
N PHE A 165 -25.95 -8.92 4.27
CA PHE A 165 -26.50 -9.14 2.95
C PHE A 165 -27.41 -10.37 2.91
N ASP A 166 -28.40 -10.33 2.03
CA ASP A 166 -29.35 -11.41 1.79
C ASP A 166 -29.82 -11.37 0.35
N ALA A 167 -29.36 -12.34 -0.45
CA ALA A 167 -29.75 -12.48 -1.85
C ALA A 167 -31.25 -12.79 -1.99
N THR A 168 -31.82 -13.58 -1.08
CA THR A 168 -33.24 -14.00 -1.12
C THR A 168 -34.15 -12.83 -0.76
N GLY A 169 -33.85 -12.16 0.35
CA GLY A 169 -34.56 -10.98 0.84
C GLY A 169 -34.22 -9.70 0.09
N LYS A 170 -33.27 -9.76 -0.86
CA LYS A 170 -32.83 -8.62 -1.67
C LYS A 170 -32.50 -7.40 -0.82
N ALA A 171 -31.66 -7.62 0.19
CA ALA A 171 -31.33 -6.61 1.20
C ALA A 171 -29.81 -6.56 1.43
N ALA A 172 -29.26 -5.35 1.50
CA ALA A 172 -27.89 -5.12 1.96
C ALA A 172 -27.83 -3.93 2.92
N ALA A 173 -26.99 -4.02 3.94
CA ALA A 173 -26.80 -2.98 4.94
C ALA A 173 -25.33 -2.84 5.30
N LEU A 174 -24.90 -1.60 5.55
CA LEU A 174 -23.54 -1.29 5.98
C LEU A 174 -23.55 -0.44 7.25
N ALA A 175 -22.70 -0.79 8.20
CA ALA A 175 -22.57 -0.04 9.46
C ALA A 175 -21.11 0.18 9.88
N ALA A 176 -20.89 1.27 10.60
CA ALA A 176 -19.69 1.55 11.40
C ALA A 176 -20.10 2.27 12.69
N GLY A 177 -20.61 1.51 13.65
CA GLY A 177 -21.19 2.01 14.90
C GLY A 177 -22.61 2.56 14.76
N SER A 178 -22.92 3.14 13.60
CA SER A 178 -24.29 3.46 13.16
C SER A 178 -24.56 2.86 11.78
N LEU A 179 -25.84 2.80 11.39
CA LEU A 179 -26.22 2.30 10.06
C LEU A 179 -25.93 3.42 9.06
N ILE A 180 -25.09 3.14 8.07
CA ILE A 180 -24.60 4.14 7.12
C ILE A 180 -25.36 4.03 5.81
N ALA A 181 -25.59 2.81 5.36
CA ALA A 181 -26.29 2.53 4.12
C ALA A 181 -27.21 1.33 4.32
N LYS A 182 -28.37 1.40 3.69
CA LYS A 182 -29.27 0.26 3.53
C LYS A 182 -29.80 0.30 2.12
N ASP A 183 -29.46 -0.71 1.35
CA ASP A 183 -29.98 -0.86 0.01
C ASP A 183 -31.26 -1.70 0.09
N THR A 184 -32.37 -1.05 -0.21
CA THR A 184 -33.71 -1.64 -0.27
C THR A 184 -34.27 -1.67 -1.70
N THR A 185 -33.49 -1.20 -2.70
CA THR A 185 -34.00 -0.99 -4.07
C THR A 185 -33.20 -1.70 -5.15
N ARG A 186 -31.91 -2.00 -4.90
CA ARG A 186 -31.01 -2.62 -5.86
C ARG A 186 -30.41 -3.98 -5.48
N PRO A 187 -30.54 -4.61 -4.28
CA PRO A 187 -29.79 -5.83 -4.03
C PRO A 187 -30.47 -6.99 -4.76
N ARG A 188 -30.18 -7.16 -6.05
CA ARG A 188 -30.91 -8.16 -6.84
C ARG A 188 -30.30 -9.54 -6.71
N ASP A 189 -29.06 -9.65 -6.27
CA ASP A 189 -28.40 -10.92 -5.96
C ASP A 189 -27.03 -10.74 -5.28
N PHE A 190 -26.68 -11.65 -4.37
CA PHE A 190 -25.30 -11.85 -3.91
C PHE A 190 -24.72 -13.09 -4.61
N PRO A 191 -23.48 -13.09 -5.14
CA PRO A 191 -22.94 -14.25 -5.84
C PRO A 191 -22.76 -15.45 -4.90
N ALA A 192 -23.16 -16.64 -5.37
CA ALA A 192 -23.12 -17.88 -4.58
C ALA A 192 -21.78 -18.62 -4.67
N ASN A 193 -20.88 -18.17 -5.56
CA ASN A 193 -19.66 -18.85 -5.95
C ASN A 193 -18.38 -18.17 -5.44
N LEU A 194 -18.48 -17.21 -4.51
CA LEU A 194 -17.32 -16.51 -3.95
C LEU A 194 -16.54 -17.43 -3.00
N SER A 195 -15.69 -18.29 -3.57
CA SER A 195 -15.01 -19.39 -2.88
C SER A 195 -13.67 -19.03 -2.22
N ARG A 196 -13.18 -17.81 -2.43
CA ARG A 196 -11.96 -17.30 -1.80
C ARG A 196 -12.19 -15.95 -1.15
N LEU A 197 -11.86 -15.84 0.13
CA LEU A 197 -11.81 -14.58 0.88
C LEU A 197 -10.35 -14.14 1.05
N SER A 198 -9.93 -13.10 0.33
CA SER A 198 -8.62 -12.46 0.46
C SER A 198 -8.66 -11.34 1.51
N LEU A 199 -7.63 -11.27 2.34
CA LEU A 199 -7.55 -10.31 3.44
C LEU A 199 -6.44 -9.29 3.16
N GLY A 200 -6.73 -8.02 3.40
CA GLY A 200 -5.75 -6.95 3.26
C GLY A 200 -5.35 -6.63 1.81
N ARG A 201 -6.07 -7.14 0.80
CA ARG A 201 -5.75 -6.93 -0.63
C ARG A 201 -6.95 -7.16 -1.55
N SER A 202 -6.83 -6.69 -2.79
CA SER A 202 -7.75 -7.05 -3.87
C SER A 202 -7.48 -8.47 -4.39
N ILE A 203 -8.48 -9.03 -5.07
CA ILE A 203 -8.38 -10.32 -5.78
C ILE A 203 -7.34 -10.32 -6.90
N SER A 204 -7.04 -9.15 -7.47
CA SER A 204 -5.99 -8.95 -8.50
C SER A 204 -4.61 -8.69 -7.91
N ASN A 205 -4.43 -8.96 -6.61
CA ASN A 205 -3.17 -8.77 -5.90
C ASN A 205 -2.64 -7.32 -5.90
N ASN A 206 -3.55 -6.36 -5.71
CA ASN A 206 -3.22 -4.95 -5.60
C ASN A 206 -3.89 -4.34 -4.36
N GLY A 207 -3.52 -3.11 -4.02
CA GLY A 207 -4.20 -2.33 -3.01
C GLY A 207 -4.07 -2.89 -1.60
N PHE A 208 -2.83 -3.15 -1.20
CA PHE A 208 -2.51 -3.75 0.09
C PHE A 208 -2.89 -2.83 1.25
N LEU A 209 -3.40 -3.42 2.32
CA LEU A 209 -3.70 -2.72 3.56
C LEU A 209 -2.39 -2.33 4.28
N GLY A 210 -2.14 -1.03 4.39
CA GLY A 210 -1.08 -0.46 5.24
C GLY A 210 -1.49 -0.41 6.71
N GLY A 211 -1.84 -1.57 7.28
CA GLY A 211 -2.31 -1.72 8.67
C GLY A 211 -2.59 -3.19 9.02
N CYS A 212 -3.17 -3.43 10.19
CA CYS A 212 -3.51 -4.77 10.67
C CYS A 212 -5.03 -4.97 10.73
N ILE A 213 -5.52 -6.13 10.30
CA ILE A 213 -6.91 -6.54 10.55
C ILE A 213 -6.95 -7.12 11.96
N SER A 214 -7.48 -6.36 12.91
CA SER A 214 -7.55 -6.77 14.33
C SER A 214 -8.71 -7.71 14.61
N ARG A 215 -9.74 -7.73 13.75
CA ARG A 215 -10.87 -8.65 13.85
C ARG A 215 -11.49 -8.88 12.49
N LEU A 216 -11.83 -10.13 12.21
CA LEU A 216 -12.67 -10.53 11.08
C LEU A 216 -13.71 -11.54 11.58
N ALA A 217 -14.98 -11.29 11.28
CA ALA A 217 -16.06 -12.23 11.56
C ALA A 217 -16.94 -12.40 10.32
N VAL A 218 -17.25 -13.65 10.00
CA VAL A 218 -18.15 -14.01 8.90
C VAL A 218 -19.31 -14.82 9.49
N TYR A 219 -20.54 -14.44 9.14
CA TYR A 219 -21.77 -15.03 9.63
C TYR A 219 -22.51 -15.69 8.47
N SER A 220 -22.96 -16.94 8.68
CA SER A 220 -23.71 -17.74 7.69
C SER A 220 -25.20 -17.38 7.58
N GLY A 221 -25.64 -16.35 8.30
CA GLY A 221 -27.00 -15.84 8.26
C GLY A 221 -27.00 -14.31 8.35
N ARG A 222 -28.04 -13.69 7.79
CA ARG A 222 -28.20 -12.23 7.82
C ARG A 222 -28.39 -11.81 9.27
N ILE A 223 -27.50 -10.94 9.76
CA ILE A 223 -27.69 -10.30 11.07
C ILE A 223 -28.54 -9.04 10.92
N THR A 224 -29.26 -8.67 11.98
CA THR A 224 -30.11 -7.48 11.98
C THR A 224 -29.29 -6.20 11.91
N ASP A 225 -29.88 -5.10 11.44
CA ASP A 225 -29.20 -3.81 11.34
C ASP A 225 -28.69 -3.34 12.73
N ALA A 226 -29.45 -3.60 13.80
CA ALA A 226 -29.06 -3.32 15.18
C ALA A 226 -27.92 -4.21 15.69
N GLN A 227 -27.85 -5.48 15.26
CA GLN A 227 -26.71 -6.35 15.55
C GLN A 227 -25.46 -5.86 14.79
N LEU A 228 -25.61 -5.49 13.52
CA LEU A 228 -24.53 -4.98 12.69
C LEU A 228 -23.92 -3.69 13.27
N GLN A 229 -24.76 -2.76 13.72
CA GLN A 229 -24.34 -1.55 14.43
C GLN A 229 -23.53 -1.88 15.69
N ARG A 230 -24.05 -2.74 16.57
CA ARG A 230 -23.36 -3.14 17.81
C ARG A 230 -22.02 -3.82 17.54
N LEU A 231 -21.94 -4.64 16.51
CA LEU A 231 -20.68 -5.30 16.14
C LEU A 231 -19.66 -4.34 15.54
N THR A 232 -20.06 -3.15 15.12
CA THR A 232 -19.18 -2.18 14.44
C THR A 232 -18.97 -0.90 15.24
N ALA A 233 -19.53 -0.82 16.45
CA ALA A 233 -19.35 0.28 17.39
C ALA A 233 -17.92 0.38 17.92
#